data_AF-A0AAW9EE48-F1
#
_entry.id   AF-A0AAW9EE48-F1
#
_cell.length_a   1.000
_cell.length_b   1.000
_cell.length_c   1.000
_cell.angle_alpha   90.00
_cell.angle_beta   90.00
_cell.angle_gamma   90.00
#
_symmetry.space_group_name_H-M   'P 1'
#
loop_
_entity.id
_entity.type
_entity.pdbx_description
1 polymer ?
#
loop_
_entity_poly.entity_id
_entity_poly.type
_entity_poly.pdbx_seq_one_letter_code
_entity_poly.pdbx_strand_id
1 'polypeptide(L)' 'MNQRHILFIIDGLPGGGAENVTLRLANGFHQQGYQVTLLSLHNKLAYELPDFIDYIVD' A
#
# COMPACT_ATOMS: atom_id res chain seq x y z
N MET A 1 12.71 -6.16 -18.58
CA MET A 1 13.41 -5.70 -17.37
C MET A 1 12.59 -6.20 -16.18
N ASN A 2 13.18 -6.92 -15.23
CA ASN A 2 12.41 -7.40 -14.07
C ASN A 2 12.05 -6.22 -13.16
N GLN A 3 10.78 -5.84 -13.17
CA GLN A 3 10.24 -4.89 -12.20
C GLN A 3 10.25 -5.55 -10.83
N ARG A 4 10.87 -4.91 -9.84
CA ARG A 4 10.94 -5.43 -8.46
C ARG A 4 9.64 -5.09 -7.74
N HIS A 5 9.21 -5.97 -6.84
CA HIS A 5 7.92 -5.87 -6.13
C HIS A 5 8.15 -5.72 -4.63
N ILE A 6 7.43 -4.78 -4.02
CA ILE A 6 7.37 -4.57 -2.57
C ILE A 6 5.96 -4.87 -2.10
N LEU A 7 5.85 -5.74 -1.09
CA LEU A 7 4.60 -6.06 -0.39
C LEU A 7 4.62 -5.42 1.00
N PHE A 8 3.62 -4.59 1.28
CA PHE A 8 3.30 -4.15 2.64
C PHE A 8 2.26 -5.08 3.23
N ILE A 9 2.49 -5.56 4.45
CA ILE A 9 1.49 -6.27 5.25
C ILE A 9 1.13 -5.36 6.41
N ILE A 10 -0.14 -5.00 6.51
CA ILE A 10 -0.66 -4.06 7.50
C ILE A 10 -1.93 -4.60 8.15
N ASP A 11 -2.19 -4.14 9.37
CA ASP A 11 -3.40 -4.54 10.11
C ASP A 11 -4.68 -4.03 9.44
N GLY A 12 -4.65 -2.82 8.89
CA GLY A 12 -5.77 -2.18 8.21
C GLY A 12 -5.47 -0.73 7.86
N LEU A 13 -6.42 -0.06 7.20
CA LEU A 13 -6.35 1.34 6.80
C LEU A 13 -7.49 2.15 7.45
N PRO A 14 -7.45 2.33 8.80
CA PRO A 14 -8.54 2.97 9.54
C PRO A 14 -8.48 4.51 9.55
N GLY A 15 -7.42 5.13 9.04
CA GLY A 15 -7.21 6.58 9.03
C GLY A 15 -6.28 7.17 10.06
N GLY A 16 -5.36 6.35 10.56
CA GLY A 16 -4.34 6.77 11.52
C GLY A 16 -3.08 7.37 10.87
N GLY A 17 -2.16 7.84 11.72
CA GLY A 17 -0.86 8.37 11.26
C GLY A 17 0.03 7.34 10.57
N ALA A 18 -0.04 6.06 10.98
CA ALA A 18 0.75 4.98 10.37
C ALA A 18 0.39 4.75 8.90
N GLU A 19 -0.90 4.83 8.57
CA GLU A 19 -1.40 4.68 7.20
C GLU A 19 -0.86 5.77 6.26
N ASN A 20 -0.89 7.03 6.70
CA ASN A 20 -0.34 8.13 5.92
C ASN A 20 1.15 7.92 5.61
N VAL A 21 1.91 7.35 6.54
CA VAL A 21 3.32 7.01 6.31
C VAL A 21 3.44 5.86 5.31
N THR A 22 2.64 4.81 5.44
CA THR A 22 2.62 3.66 4.52
C THR A 22 2.31 4.10 3.08
N LEU A 23 1.29 4.92 2.86
CA LEU A 23 0.94 5.42 1.52
C LEU A 23 2.03 6.32 0.94
N ARG A 24 2.68 7.15 1.76
CA ARG A 24 3.81 7.98 1.32
C ARG A 24 5.02 7.14 0.92
N LEU A 25 5.32 6.08 1.67
CA LEU A 25 6.39 5.13 1.33
C LEU A 25 6.06 4.37 0.05
N ALA A 26 4.83 3.86 -0.08
CA ALA A 26 4.35 3.19 -1.28
C ALA A 26 4.51 4.07 -2.53
N ASN A 27 4.12 5.35 -2.44
CA ASN A 27 4.30 6.30 -3.53
C ASN A 27 5.79 6.53 -3.86
N GLY A 28 6.65 6.66 -2.85
CA GLY A 28 8.10 6.79 -3.07
C GLY A 28 8.70 5.59 -3.80
N PHE A 29 8.28 4.37 -3.44
CA PHE A 29 8.71 3.15 -4.13
C PHE A 29 8.15 3.06 -5.55
N HIS A 30 6.89 3.41 -5.76
CA HIS A 30 6.30 3.45 -7.09
C HIS A 30 7.07 4.40 -8.03
N GLN A 31 7.43 5.59 -7.54
CA GLN A 31 8.25 6.57 -8.29
C GLN A 31 9.66 6.07 -8.62
N GLN A 32 10.20 5.14 -7.82
CA GLN A 32 11.48 4.47 -8.10
C GLN A 32 11.34 3.26 -9.05
N GLY A 33 10.14 3.01 -9.58
CA GLY A 33 9.86 1.93 -10.53
C GLY A 33 9.55 0.57 -9.89
N TYR A 34 9.27 0.53 -8.59
CA TYR A 34 8.78 -0.69 -7.94
C TYR A 34 7.27 -0.87 -8.18
N GLN A 35 6.84 -2.13 -8.34
CA GLN A 35 5.44 -2.48 -8.14
C GLN A 35 5.16 -2.53 -6.63
N VAL A 36 3.98 -2.09 -6.21
CA VAL A 36 3.60 -2.04 -4.79
C VAL A 36 2.26 -2.74 -4.59
N THR A 37 2.20 -3.65 -3.63
CA THR A 37 0.96 -4.27 -3.14
C THR A 37 0.81 -3.99 -1.64
N LEU A 38 -0.42 -3.74 -1.23
CA LEU A 38 -0.83 -3.59 0.17
C LEU A 38 -1.77 -4.74 0.53
N LEU A 39 -1.32 -5.61 1.43
CA LEU A 39 -2.12 -6.66 2.03
C LEU A 39 -2.60 -6.20 3.40
N SER A 40 -3.92 -6.15 3.56
CA SER A 40 -4.61 -5.76 4.77
C SER A 40 -5.16 -7.00 5.48
N LEU A 41 -4.87 -7.14 6.78
CA LEU A 41 -5.37 -8.24 7.61
C LEU A 41 -6.82 -8.02 8.11
N HIS A 42 -7.39 -6.85 7.85
CA HIS A 42 -8.78 -6.51 8.15
C HIS A 42 -9.41 -5.71 7.00
N ASN A 43 -10.72 -5.87 6.79
CA ASN A 43 -11.48 -5.17 5.75
C ASN A 43 -11.83 -3.71 6.10
N LYS A 44 -10.94 -3.00 6.80
CA LYS A 44 -11.15 -1.59 7.14
C LYS A 44 -10.32 -0.71 6.21
N LEU A 45 -10.99 -0.12 5.23
CA LEU A 45 -10.45 0.88 4.31
C LEU A 45 -11.27 2.17 4.42
N ALA A 46 -10.67 3.22 4.99
CA ALA A 46 -11.31 4.51 5.20
C ALA A 46 -11.00 5.56 4.12
N TYR A 47 -10.22 5.21 3.08
CA TYR A 47 -9.72 6.15 2.06
C TYR A 47 -9.80 5.57 0.66
N GLU A 48 -9.79 6.47 -0.32
CA GLU A 48 -9.48 6.13 -1.70
C GLU A 48 -7.98 5.80 -1.82
N LEU A 49 -7.67 4.64 -2.39
CA LEU A 49 -6.30 4.23 -2.66
C LEU A 49 -5.85 4.75 -4.03
N PRO A 50 -4.57 5.14 -4.18
CA PRO A 50 -4.00 5.43 -5.48
C PRO A 50 -4.09 4.25 -6.45
N ASP A 51 -4.37 4.52 -7.73
CA ASP A 51 -4.57 3.50 -8.77
C ASP A 51 -3.38 2.55 -8.97
N PHE A 52 -2.17 2.96 -8.58
CA PHE A 52 -0.96 2.13 -8.71
C PHE A 52 -0.84 1.07 -7.62
N ILE A 53 -1.63 1.18 -6.54
CA ILE A 53 -1.59 0.26 -5.41
C ILE A 53 -2.51 -0.92 -5.72
N ASP A 54 -1.92 -2.10 -5.78
CA ASP A 54 -2.68 -3.35 -5.72
C ASP A 54 -3.07 -3.64 -4.27
N TYR A 55 -4.37 -3.67 -3.97
CA TYR A 55 -4.89 -3.83 -2.61
C TYR A 55 -5.57 -5.17 -2.43
N ILE A 56 -5.08 -5.94 -1.46
CA ILE A 56 -5.56 -7.27 -1.10
C ILE A 56 -6.04 -7.23 0.34
N VAL A 57 -7.17 -7.88 0.62
CA VAL A 57 -7.68 -8.09 1.97
C VAL A 57 -7.73 -9.58 2.24
N ASP A 58 -7.15 -10.02 3.36
CA ASP A 58 -7.23 -11.39 3.91
C ASP A 58 -8.26 -11.45 5.05
#